data_AF-R6F1K5-F1
#
_entry.id   AF-R6F1K5-F1
#
_cell.length_a   1.000
_cell.length_b   1.000
_cell.length_c   1.000
_cell.angle_alpha   90.00
_cell.angle_beta   90.00
_cell.angle_gamma   90.00
#
_symmetry.space_group_name_H-M   'P 1'
#
loop_
_entity.id
_entity.type
_entity.pdbx_description
1 polymer ?
#
loop_
_entity_poly.entity_id
_entity_poly.type
_entity_poly.pdbx_seq_one_letter_code
_entity_poly.pdbx_strand_id
1 'polypeptide(L)'
;MAKTSGGVRDLRPGIVTRMAKGKILSVLSDIRKQGFSRVPPFKIGGVEKRMSEFAVGNGIELGSRDMYMSSRAIAHATRDSKRAKGLAVPDADLADFPSRRKKMSLYYDSDKGNFTYTDGKAKYVIHPNYRLTMPGGKKKVVNFITASRTDGKEFNQRNYTKIR
;
A
#
# COMPACT_ATOMS: atom_id res chain seq x y z
N MET A 1 30.60 -26.40 4.16
CA MET A 1 30.23 -25.55 3.00
C MET A 1 28.71 -25.42 2.95
N ALA A 2 28.15 -24.33 3.46
CA ALA A 2 26.70 -24.13 3.50
C ALA A 2 26.25 -23.34 2.25
N LYS A 3 25.36 -23.95 1.45
CA LYS A 3 24.74 -23.33 0.27
C LYS A 3 23.80 -22.22 0.76
N THR A 4 24.15 -20.97 0.48
CA THR A 4 23.30 -19.80 0.69
C THR A 4 22.12 -19.84 -0.29
N SER A 5 20.93 -20.08 0.24
CA SER A 5 19.67 -19.97 -0.48
C SER A 5 19.49 -18.52 -0.94
N GLY A 6 19.30 -18.35 -2.25
CA GLY A 6 19.17 -17.05 -2.93
C GLY A 6 18.01 -16.22 -2.39
N GLY A 7 18.29 -15.44 -1.35
CA GLY A 7 17.46 -14.32 -0.94
C GLY A 7 17.45 -13.30 -2.08
N VAL A 8 16.25 -12.90 -2.47
CA VAL A 8 15.98 -11.87 -3.48
C VAL A 8 16.92 -10.68 -3.27
N ARG A 9 18.01 -10.64 -4.05
CA ARG A 9 18.97 -9.53 -4.10
C ARG A 9 18.21 -8.23 -4.34
N ASP A 10 18.68 -7.15 -3.73
CA ASP A 10 18.16 -5.79 -3.82
C ASP A 10 17.75 -5.40 -5.25
N LEU A 11 16.49 -5.68 -5.58
CA LEU A 11 15.91 -5.28 -6.85
C LEU A 11 15.85 -3.76 -6.88
N ARG A 12 16.36 -3.17 -7.97
CA ARG A 12 16.29 -1.71 -8.19
C ARG A 12 14.85 -1.24 -7.95
N PRO A 13 14.62 -0.11 -7.26
CA PRO A 13 13.27 0.34 -6.91
C PRO A 13 12.29 0.40 -8.09
N GLY A 14 12.76 0.77 -9.30
CA GLY A 14 11.94 0.80 -10.51
C GLY A 14 11.49 -0.58 -11.03
N ILE A 15 12.25 -1.65 -10.75
CA ILE A 15 11.85 -3.01 -11.11
C ILE A 15 10.73 -3.48 -10.17
N VAL A 16 10.86 -3.18 -8.87
CA VAL A 16 9.84 -3.53 -7.86
C VAL A 16 8.50 -2.85 -8.17
N THR A 17 8.51 -1.56 -8.55
CA THR A 17 7.26 -0.86 -8.89
C THR A 17 6.61 -1.41 -10.16
N ARG A 18 7.40 -1.75 -11.19
CA ARG A 18 6.88 -2.37 -12.42
C ARG A 18 6.26 -3.74 -12.16
N MET A 19 6.94 -4.59 -11.39
CA MET A 19 6.39 -5.90 -11.00
C MET A 19 5.14 -5.75 -10.14
N ALA A 20 5.11 -4.79 -9.22
CA ALA A 20 3.94 -4.51 -8.39
C ALA A 20 2.73 -4.10 -9.25
N LYS A 21 2.91 -3.22 -10.24
CA LYS A 21 1.88 -2.87 -11.22
C LYS A 21 1.32 -4.11 -11.92
N GLY A 22 2.20 -4.97 -12.44
CA GLY A 22 1.79 -6.22 -13.09
C GLY A 22 1.00 -7.15 -12.17
N LYS A 23 1.43 -7.29 -10.90
CA LYS A 23 0.69 -8.09 -9.90
C LYS A 23 -0.67 -7.50 -9.56
N ILE A 24 -0.78 -6.18 -9.42
CA ILE A 24 -2.08 -5.52 -9.17
C ILE A 24 -3.03 -5.77 -10.34
N LEU A 25 -2.57 -5.61 -11.58
CA LEU A 25 -3.38 -5.89 -12.78
C LEU A 25 -3.81 -7.35 -12.87
N SER A 26 -2.92 -8.29 -12.53
CA SER A 26 -3.25 -9.71 -12.45
C SER A 26 -4.35 -9.97 -11.41
N VAL A 27 -4.22 -9.42 -10.20
CA VAL A 27 -5.25 -9.53 -9.16
C VAL A 27 -6.59 -8.97 -9.63
N LEU A 28 -6.59 -7.79 -10.27
CA LEU A 28 -7.80 -7.16 -10.79
C LEU A 28 -8.44 -7.97 -11.92
N SER A 29 -7.63 -8.60 -12.77
CA SER A 29 -8.11 -9.52 -13.80
C SER A 29 -8.76 -10.77 -13.18
N ASP A 30 -8.10 -11.40 -12.20
CA ASP A 30 -8.65 -12.57 -11.50
C ASP A 30 -9.99 -12.25 -10.83
N ILE A 31 -10.06 -11.13 -10.09
CA ILE A 31 -11.29 -10.71 -9.41
C ILE A 31 -12.43 -10.51 -10.41
N ARG A 32 -12.15 -9.91 -11.58
CA ARG A 32 -13.16 -9.72 -12.63
C ARG A 32 -13.64 -11.03 -13.27
N LYS A 33 -12.74 -12.00 -13.45
CA LYS A 33 -13.04 -13.27 -14.14
C LYS A 33 -13.72 -14.30 -13.23
N GLN A 34 -13.30 -14.39 -11.97
CA GLN A 34 -13.69 -15.49 -11.06
C GLN A 34 -14.07 -15.00 -9.65
N GLY A 35 -14.14 -13.69 -9.40
CA GLY A 35 -14.57 -13.11 -8.11
C GLY A 35 -13.50 -13.06 -7.02
N PHE A 36 -12.36 -13.74 -7.17
CA PHE A 36 -11.25 -13.73 -6.21
C PHE A 36 -9.88 -13.91 -6.88
N SER A 37 -8.80 -13.58 -6.17
CA SER A 37 -7.42 -13.84 -6.61
C SER A 37 -6.62 -14.59 -5.55
N ARG A 38 -5.88 -15.61 -5.99
CA ARG A 38 -4.95 -16.38 -5.15
C ARG A 38 -3.54 -15.81 -5.13
N VAL A 39 -3.30 -14.67 -5.79
CA VAL A 39 -2.00 -14.01 -5.76
C VAL A 39 -1.64 -13.68 -4.31
N PRO A 40 -0.52 -14.20 -3.79
CA PRO A 40 -0.14 -13.98 -2.41
C PRO A 40 0.27 -12.52 -2.19
N PRO A 41 0.31 -12.05 -0.92
CA PRO A 41 0.75 -10.70 -0.65
C PRO A 41 2.14 -10.40 -1.22
N PHE A 42 2.30 -9.20 -1.77
CA PHE A 42 3.51 -8.81 -2.49
C PHE A 42 3.97 -7.41 -2.10
N LYS A 43 5.29 -7.22 -2.18
CA LYS A 43 5.96 -5.94 -1.96
C LYS A 43 5.65 -5.00 -3.11
N ILE A 44 5.27 -3.76 -2.79
CA ILE A 44 5.04 -2.69 -3.77
C ILE A 44 6.14 -1.61 -3.75
N GLY A 45 7.13 -1.76 -2.87
CA GLY A 45 8.30 -0.92 -2.74
C GLY A 45 8.65 -0.67 -1.27
N GLY A 46 9.60 0.23 -1.03
CA GLY A 46 9.99 0.65 0.32
C GLY A 46 9.28 1.91 0.79
N VAL A 47 9.26 2.10 2.10
CA VAL A 47 8.88 3.35 2.79
C VAL A 47 9.72 4.50 2.23
N GLU A 48 9.09 5.65 1.98
CA GLU A 48 9.79 6.84 1.48
C GLU A 48 10.55 7.55 2.60
N LYS A 49 11.66 8.23 2.26
CA LYS A 49 12.52 8.95 3.21
C LYS A 49 11.71 9.90 4.11
N ARG A 50 10.84 10.72 3.53
CA ARG A 50 9.93 11.63 4.25
C ARG A 50 9.03 10.92 5.28
N MET A 51 8.54 9.72 4.95
CA MET A 51 7.72 8.93 5.88
C MET A 51 8.57 8.37 7.02
N SER A 52 9.75 7.84 6.71
CA SER A 52 10.66 7.32 7.75
C SER A 52 11.20 8.41 8.66
N GLU A 53 11.56 9.58 8.12
CA GLU A 53 12.07 10.70 8.90
C GLU A 53 11.00 11.27 9.82
N PHE A 54 9.77 11.44 9.31
CA PHE A 54 8.64 11.82 10.14
C PHE A 54 8.38 10.81 11.26
N ALA A 55 8.40 9.51 10.93
CA ALA A 55 8.17 8.46 11.91
C ALA A 55 9.22 8.51 13.05
N VAL A 56 10.50 8.59 12.70
CA VAL A 56 11.60 8.72 13.67
C VAL A 56 11.46 9.99 14.51
N GLY A 57 11.20 11.14 13.88
CA GLY A 57 11.08 12.42 14.57
C GLY A 57 9.89 12.51 15.54
N ASN A 58 8.89 11.63 15.39
CA ASN A 58 7.70 11.60 16.24
C ASN A 58 7.60 10.31 17.08
N GLY A 59 8.68 9.53 17.20
CA GLY A 59 8.70 8.30 18.02
C GLY A 59 7.79 7.17 17.51
N ILE A 60 7.46 7.16 16.22
CA ILE A 60 6.63 6.13 15.59
C ILE A 60 7.53 5.00 15.08
N GLU A 61 7.38 3.80 15.64
CA GLU A 61 8.12 2.63 15.19
C GLU A 61 7.53 2.02 13.90
N LEU A 62 8.34 1.92 12.85
CA LEU A 62 8.00 1.19 11.63
C LEU A 62 8.69 -0.18 11.64
N GLY A 63 7.94 -1.24 11.97
CA GLY A 63 8.40 -2.63 12.01
C GLY A 63 8.77 -3.23 10.66
N SER A 64 8.70 -2.45 9.58
CA SER A 64 9.27 -2.79 8.29
C SER A 64 9.65 -1.55 7.50
N ARG A 65 10.70 -1.66 6.68
CA ARG A 65 11.01 -0.66 5.63
C ARG A 65 10.25 -0.93 4.33
N ASP A 66 9.47 -2.01 4.28
CA ASP A 66 8.77 -2.45 3.09
C ASP A 66 7.28 -2.19 3.18
N MET A 67 6.69 -1.88 2.03
CA MET A 67 5.27 -1.71 1.83
C MET A 67 4.68 -2.87 1.04
N TYR A 68 3.55 -3.38 1.51
CA TYR A 68 2.90 -4.57 0.98
C TYR A 68 1.43 -4.34 0.66
N MET A 69 0.96 -5.07 -0.34
CA MET A 69 -0.45 -5.15 -0.71
C MET A 69 -0.86 -6.62 -0.83
N SER A 70 -2.15 -6.90 -0.64
CA SER A 70 -2.72 -8.26 -0.79
C SER A 70 -3.87 -8.25 -1.77
N SER A 71 -4.20 -9.42 -2.32
CA SER A 71 -5.39 -9.61 -3.15
C SER A 71 -6.67 -9.17 -2.43
N ARG A 72 -6.77 -9.43 -1.12
CA ARG A 72 -7.88 -8.98 -0.28
C ARG A 72 -7.98 -7.46 -0.19
N ALA A 73 -6.85 -6.75 -0.07
CA ALA A 73 -6.84 -5.29 -0.05
C ALA A 73 -7.36 -4.70 -1.37
N ILE A 74 -6.91 -5.28 -2.48
CA ILE A 74 -7.31 -4.87 -3.83
C ILE A 74 -8.80 -5.15 -4.05
N ALA A 75 -9.28 -6.35 -3.69
CA ALA A 75 -10.70 -6.69 -3.75
C ALA A 75 -11.55 -5.74 -2.89
N HIS A 76 -11.07 -5.37 -1.70
CA HIS A 76 -11.77 -4.42 -0.85
C HIS A 76 -11.76 -2.99 -1.41
N ALA A 77 -10.76 -2.61 -2.21
CA ALA A 77 -10.70 -1.31 -2.88
C ALA A 77 -11.69 -1.22 -4.06
N THR A 78 -11.97 -2.35 -4.71
CA THR A 78 -12.80 -2.41 -5.94
C THR A 78 -14.19 -3.03 -5.74
N ARG A 79 -14.56 -3.42 -4.50
CA ARG A 79 -15.85 -4.06 -4.20
C ARG A 79 -17.04 -3.26 -4.74
N ASP A 80 -18.07 -3.97 -5.21
CA ASP A 80 -19.24 -3.34 -5.86
C ASP A 80 -19.98 -2.38 -4.95
N SER A 81 -20.04 -2.65 -3.64
CA SER A 81 -20.62 -1.71 -2.68
C SER A 81 -19.86 -0.37 -2.59
N LYS A 82 -18.56 -0.34 -2.89
CA LYS A 82 -17.79 0.90 -3.03
C LYS A 82 -17.98 1.53 -4.40
N ARG A 83 -18.08 0.72 -5.47
CA ARG A 83 -18.39 1.22 -6.82
C ARG A 83 -19.75 1.93 -6.85
N ALA A 84 -20.78 1.31 -6.29
CA ALA A 84 -22.13 1.87 -6.19
C ALA A 84 -22.16 3.20 -5.42
N LYS A 85 -21.26 3.39 -4.44
CA LYS A 85 -21.12 4.64 -3.67
C LYS A 85 -20.16 5.65 -4.30
N GLY A 86 -19.58 5.35 -5.47
CA GLY A 86 -18.56 6.19 -6.10
C GLY A 86 -17.23 6.26 -5.34
N LEU A 87 -16.98 5.32 -4.42
CA LEU A 87 -15.81 5.28 -3.52
C LEU A 87 -14.67 4.36 -4.00
N ALA A 88 -14.90 3.60 -5.07
CA ALA A 88 -13.90 2.70 -5.63
C ALA A 88 -12.83 3.48 -6.40
N VAL A 89 -11.56 3.14 -6.18
CA VAL A 89 -10.43 3.71 -6.94
C VAL A 89 -10.41 3.06 -8.33
N PRO A 90 -10.21 3.82 -9.42
CA PRO A 90 -10.04 3.24 -10.74
C PRO A 90 -8.89 2.22 -10.79
N ASP A 91 -9.10 1.12 -11.51
CA ASP A 91 -8.10 0.04 -11.65
C ASP A 91 -6.72 0.56 -12.09
N ALA A 92 -6.69 1.51 -13.02
CA ALA A 92 -5.46 2.12 -13.51
C ALA A 92 -4.73 2.92 -12.42
N ASP A 93 -5.45 3.73 -11.64
CA ASP A 93 -4.87 4.50 -10.54
C ASP A 93 -4.30 3.58 -9.45
N LEU A 94 -5.04 2.51 -9.11
CA LEU A 94 -4.57 1.51 -8.14
C LEU A 94 -3.30 0.80 -8.63
N ALA A 95 -3.23 0.47 -9.92
CA ALA A 95 -2.07 -0.18 -10.54
C ALA A 95 -0.85 0.75 -10.65
N ASP A 96 -1.06 2.05 -10.83
CA ASP A 96 -0.01 3.05 -10.95
C ASP A 96 0.47 3.62 -9.60
N PHE A 97 -0.29 3.38 -8.52
CA PHE A 97 0.08 3.84 -7.18
C PHE A 97 1.55 3.54 -6.78
N PRO A 98 2.13 2.33 -7.02
CA PRO A 98 3.52 2.05 -6.65
C PRO A 98 4.55 3.03 -7.23
N SER A 99 4.33 3.53 -8.44
CA SER A 99 5.22 4.51 -9.09
C SER A 99 4.79 5.96 -8.79
N ARG A 100 3.48 6.24 -8.73
CA ARG A 100 2.93 7.58 -8.52
C ARG A 100 3.10 8.12 -7.11
N ARG A 101 3.13 7.28 -6.07
CA ARG A 101 3.11 7.70 -4.66
C ARG A 101 4.14 8.78 -4.26
N LYS A 102 5.31 8.78 -4.91
CA LYS A 102 6.37 9.77 -4.67
C LYS A 102 5.95 11.20 -5.02
N LYS A 103 4.99 11.36 -5.93
CA LYS A 103 4.43 12.65 -6.36
C LYS A 103 3.14 13.01 -5.62
N MET A 104 2.68 12.14 -4.72
CA MET A 104 1.46 12.36 -3.95
C MET A 104 1.77 13.12 -2.66
N SER A 105 0.78 13.85 -2.15
CA SER A 105 0.87 14.42 -0.80
C SER A 105 0.83 13.28 0.21
N LEU A 106 1.63 13.38 1.26
CA LEU A 106 1.70 12.42 2.35
C LEU A 106 1.21 13.10 3.63
N TYR A 107 0.34 12.43 4.36
CA TYR A 107 -0.18 12.87 5.65
C TYR A 107 -0.01 11.78 6.70
N TYR A 108 0.05 12.17 7.97
CA TYR A 108 -0.07 11.29 9.12
C TYR A 108 -1.37 11.60 9.86
N ASP A 109 -2.15 10.57 10.17
CA ASP A 109 -3.38 10.64 10.97
C ASP A 109 -3.02 10.22 12.41
N SER A 110 -2.97 11.19 13.33
CA SER A 110 -2.58 10.95 14.73
C SER A 110 -3.57 10.09 15.49
N ASP A 111 -4.86 10.16 15.14
CA ASP A 111 -5.92 9.42 15.84
C ASP A 111 -5.85 7.93 15.51
N LYS A 112 -5.48 7.62 14.26
CA LYS A 112 -5.42 6.24 13.76
C LYS A 112 -4.00 5.68 13.67
N GLY A 113 -2.98 6.49 13.91
CA GLY A 113 -1.58 6.11 13.79
C GLY A 113 -1.19 5.61 12.40
N ASN A 114 -1.77 6.17 11.34
CA ASN A 114 -1.55 5.70 9.96
C ASN A 114 -1.01 6.82 9.06
N PHE A 115 -0.41 6.41 7.94
CA PHE A 115 0.08 7.34 6.92
C PHE A 115 -0.83 7.27 5.71
N THR A 116 -1.10 8.39 5.06
CA THR A 116 -1.99 8.44 3.89
C THR A 116 -1.34 9.20 2.74
N TYR A 117 -1.17 8.51 1.61
CA TYR A 117 -0.83 9.17 0.34
C TYR A 117 -2.12 9.60 -0.36
N THR A 118 -2.16 10.82 -0.89
CA THR A 118 -3.31 11.31 -1.66
C THR A 118 -2.91 12.27 -2.79
N ASP A 119 -3.69 12.25 -3.85
CA ASP A 119 -3.67 13.20 -4.97
C ASP A 119 -4.93 14.07 -5.03
N GLY A 120 -5.70 14.09 -3.93
CA GLY A 120 -6.99 14.80 -3.84
C GLY A 120 -8.18 14.06 -4.44
N LYS A 121 -7.97 12.92 -5.12
CA LYS A 121 -9.04 12.09 -5.71
C LYS A 121 -9.07 10.68 -5.13
N ALA A 122 -7.89 10.14 -4.86
CA ALA A 122 -7.69 8.85 -4.23
C ALA A 122 -6.85 9.01 -2.95
N LYS A 123 -7.08 8.10 -2.01
CA LYS A 123 -6.24 7.93 -0.83
C LYS A 123 -5.76 6.50 -0.70
N TYR A 124 -4.52 6.37 -0.28
CA TYR A 124 -3.83 5.11 -0.04
C TYR A 124 -3.32 5.12 1.39
N VAL A 125 -4.03 4.40 2.25
CA VAL A 125 -3.76 4.35 3.69
C VAL A 125 -2.77 3.22 3.95
N ILE A 126 -1.67 3.59 4.59
CA ILE A 126 -0.59 2.73 5.05
C ILE A 126 -0.83 2.46 6.52
N HIS A 127 -1.12 1.20 6.84
CA HIS A 127 -1.26 0.68 8.20
C HIS A 127 0.10 0.16 8.64
N PRO A 128 0.85 0.88 9.49
CA PRO A 128 2.14 0.40 9.98
C PRO A 128 1.96 -0.86 10.84
N ASN A 129 3.02 -1.64 10.96
CA ASN A 129 3.09 -2.78 11.89
C ASN A 129 2.01 -3.86 11.71
N TYR A 130 1.44 -3.94 10.52
CA TYR A 130 0.39 -4.90 10.21
C TYR A 130 0.95 -6.32 10.13
N ARG A 131 0.36 -7.27 10.87
CA ARG A 131 0.72 -8.69 10.83
C ARG A 131 0.08 -9.36 9.61
N LEU A 132 0.88 -9.63 8.59
CA LEU A 132 0.45 -10.26 7.34
C LEU A 132 0.90 -11.71 7.27
N THR A 133 -0.01 -12.61 6.89
CA THR A 133 0.32 -14.02 6.62
C THR A 133 0.84 -14.17 5.20
N MET A 134 2.07 -14.63 5.07
CA MET A 134 2.75 -14.95 3.81
C MET A 134 2.47 -16.42 3.40
N PRO A 135 2.79 -16.81 2.15
CA PRO A 135 2.74 -18.21 1.74
C PRO A 135 3.49 -19.13 2.70
N GLY A 136 2.91 -20.30 3.00
CA GLY A 136 3.46 -21.25 3.98
C GLY A 136 3.21 -20.87 5.44
N GLY A 137 2.24 -19.99 5.73
CA GLY A 137 1.79 -19.67 7.09
C GLY A 137 2.69 -18.71 7.88
N LYS A 138 3.81 -18.27 7.29
CA LYS A 138 4.76 -17.35 7.94
C LYS A 138 4.13 -15.99 8.17
N LYS A 139 4.13 -15.49 9.41
CA LYS A 139 3.66 -14.13 9.74
C LYS A 139 4.81 -13.13 9.54
N LYS A 140 4.54 -12.03 8.86
CA LYS A 140 5.48 -10.92 8.65
C LYS A 140 4.83 -9.60 9.08
N VAL A 141 5.54 -8.79 9.86
CA VAL A 141 5.13 -7.42 10.18
C VAL A 141 5.51 -6.52 8.99
N VAL A 142 4.54 -5.77 8.46
CA VAL A 142 4.71 -4.95 7.25
C VAL A 142 3.95 -3.63 7.36
N ASN A 143 4.24 -2.69 6.45
CA ASN A 143 3.36 -1.56 6.19
C ASN A 143 2.31 -1.98 5.15
N PHE A 144 1.07 -2.19 5.60
CA PHE A 144 0.00 -2.73 4.76
C PHE A 144 -0.85 -1.64 4.13
N ILE A 145 -1.23 -1.82 2.87
CA ILE A 145 -1.84 -0.76 2.08
C ILE A 145 -3.28 -1.08 1.71
N THR A 146 -4.14 -0.09 1.92
CA THR A 146 -5.55 -0.08 1.49
C THR A 146 -5.85 1.17 0.68
N ALA A 147 -6.85 1.12 -0.21
CA ALA A 147 -7.19 2.23 -1.08
C ALA A 147 -8.70 2.53 -1.10
N SER A 148 -9.03 3.81 -1.30
CA SER A 148 -10.39 4.32 -1.52
C SER A 148 -10.34 5.68 -2.21
N ARG A 149 -11.43 6.11 -2.83
CA ARG A 149 -11.57 7.52 -3.22
C ARG A 149 -11.72 8.43 -2.00
N THR A 150 -11.40 9.69 -2.20
CA THR A 150 -11.54 10.77 -1.23
C THR A 150 -11.89 12.06 -1.96
N ASP A 151 -12.58 12.98 -1.28
CA ASP A 151 -12.76 14.36 -1.73
C ASP A 151 -11.71 15.31 -1.14
N GLY A 152 -10.78 14.77 -0.35
CA GLY A 152 -9.68 15.48 0.28
C GLY A 152 -10.06 16.32 1.50
N LYS A 153 -11.35 16.50 1.82
CA LYS A 153 -11.78 17.38 2.92
C LYS A 153 -11.32 16.91 4.28
N GLU A 154 -11.19 15.59 4.46
CA GLU A 154 -10.69 14.98 5.70
C GLU A 154 -9.26 15.42 6.06
N PHE A 155 -8.43 15.79 5.08
CA PHE A 155 -7.06 16.22 5.34
C PHE A 155 -6.95 17.64 5.91
N ASN A 156 -8.08 18.35 6.05
CA ASN A 156 -8.16 19.63 6.76
C ASN A 156 -8.47 19.45 8.26
N GLN A 157 -8.72 18.22 8.72
CA GLN A 157 -8.98 17.94 10.13
C GLN A 157 -7.68 18.02 10.95
N ARG A 158 -7.80 18.37 12.24
CA ARG A 158 -6.66 18.65 13.13
C ARG A 158 -5.74 17.45 13.36
N ASN A 159 -6.26 16.23 13.24
CA ASN A 159 -5.50 14.99 13.39
C ASN A 159 -4.61 14.68 12.18
N TYR A 160 -4.77 15.38 11.04
CA TYR A 160 -3.93 15.18 9.86
C TYR A 160 -2.76 16.16 9.83
N THR A 161 -1.55 15.61 9.92
CA THR A 161 -0.30 16.37 9.74
C THR A 161 0.28 16.10 8.36
N LYS A 162 0.45 17.15 7.54
CA LYS A 162 1.08 17.03 6.23
C LYS A 162 2.59 16.83 6.38
N ILE A 163 3.11 15.77 5.76
CA ILE A 163 4.53 15.43 5.75
C ILE A 163 5.17 16.02 4.48
N ARG A 164 6.21 16.82 4.67
CA ARG A 164 6.99 17.45 3.60
C ARG A 164 8.17 16.58 3.20
#